data_AF-A0A2N2YJT3-F1
#
_entry.id   AF-A0A2N2YJT3-F1
#
_cell.length_a   1.000
_cell.length_b   1.000
_cell.length_c   1.000
_cell.angle_alpha   90.00
_cell.angle_beta   90.00
_cell.angle_gamma   90.00
#
_symmetry.space_group_name_H-M   'P 1'
#
loop_
_entity.id
_entity.type
_entity.pdbx_description
1 polymer ?
#
loop_
_entity_poly.entity_id
_entity_poly.type
_entity_poly.pdbx_seq_one_letter_code
_entity_poly.pdbx_strand_id
1 'polypeptide(L)' 'MEDVLTPEQWNDLRIELKQKHPELKDADMPYYEAEEEDMLSMIDYTLQMYKEGTNHVNHAMSTYCC' A
#
# COMPACT_ATOMS: atom_id res chain seq x y z
N MET A 1 -12.48 18.79 2.55
CA MET A 1 -11.30 18.71 3.42
C MET A 1 -10.53 17.57 2.81
N GLU A 2 -9.35 17.84 2.25
CA GLU A 2 -8.43 16.78 1.85
C GLU A 2 -7.97 16.17 3.18
N ASP A 3 -8.65 15.11 3.63
CA ASP A 3 -8.35 14.42 4.88
C ASP A 3 -7.08 13.59 4.65
N VAL A 4 -5.95 14.31 4.67
CA VAL A 4 -4.62 13.72 4.66
C VAL A 4 -4.49 12.83 5.87
N LEU A 5 -4.13 11.57 5.63
CA LEU A 5 -4.10 10.56 6.65
C LEU A 5 -2.94 10.86 7.62
N THR A 6 -3.25 11.10 8.90
CA THR A 6 -2.19 11.32 9.90
C THR A 6 -1.42 10.02 10.17
N PRO A 7 -0.17 10.09 10.66
CA PRO A 7 0.60 8.89 10.97
C PRO A 7 -0.09 8.00 12.02
N GLU A 8 -0.85 8.59 12.94
CA GLU A 8 -1.61 7.87 13.97
C GLU A 8 -2.77 7.08 13.34
N GLN A 9 -3.59 7.73 12.51
CA GLN A 9 -4.69 7.08 11.77
C GLN A 9 -4.18 5.97 10.85
N TRP A 10 -3.02 6.18 10.21
CA TRP A 10 -2.41 5.16 9.34
C TRP A 10 -2.00 3.93 10.13
N ASN A 11 -1.50 4.13 11.35
CA ASN A 11 -1.08 3.03 12.20
C ASN A 11 -2.27 2.17 12.64
N ASP A 12 -3.40 2.78 12.97
CA ASP A 12 -4.64 2.06 13.27
C ASP A 12 -5.13 1.26 12.05
N LEU A 13 -5.17 1.88 10.87
CA LEU A 13 -5.54 1.21 9.62
C LEU A 13 -4.60 0.04 9.30
N ARG A 14 -3.29 0.20 9.51
CA ARG A 14 -2.32 -0.89 9.33
C ARG A 14 -2.60 -2.08 10.24
N ILE A 15 -3.01 -1.83 11.49
CA ILE A 15 -3.37 -2.89 12.42
C ILE A 15 -4.58 -3.65 11.88
N GLU A 16 -5.63 -2.96 11.43
CA GLU A 16 -6.81 -3.59 10.83
C GLU A 16 -6.48 -4.36 9.55
N LEU A 17 -5.67 -3.77 8.67
CA LEU A 17 -5.23 -4.38 7.42
C LEU A 17 -4.45 -5.68 7.68
N LYS A 18 -3.53 -5.68 8.65
CA LYS A 18 -2.80 -6.89 9.05
C LYS A 18 -3.71 -7.96 9.66
N GLN A 19 -4.73 -7.56 10.41
CA GLN A 19 -5.69 -8.51 10.96
C GLN A 19 -6.48 -9.23 9.86
N LYS A 20 -6.84 -8.51 8.80
CA LYS A 20 -7.54 -9.09 7.63
C LYS A 20 -6.59 -9.83 6.68
N HIS A 21 -5.38 -9.31 6.51
CA HIS A 21 -4.37 -9.77 5.57
C HIS A 21 -3.02 -9.96 6.29
N PRO A 22 -2.80 -11.11 6.96
CA PRO A 22 -1.55 -11.40 7.65
C PRO A 22 -0.35 -11.57 6.71
N GLU A 23 -0.58 -11.60 5.40
CA GLU A 23 0.44 -11.59 4.34
C GLU A 23 1.14 -10.22 4.19
N LEU A 24 0.47 -9.12 4.56
CA LEU A 24 1.02 -7.77 4.50
C LEU A 24 2.05 -7.56 5.62
N LYS A 25 3.26 -7.14 5.25
CA LYS A 25 4.29 -6.77 6.21
C LYS A 25 4.37 -5.26 6.36
N ASP A 26 5.00 -4.81 7.43
CA ASP A 26 5.25 -3.39 7.68
C ASP A 26 5.98 -2.69 6.53
N ALA A 27 6.82 -3.41 5.79
CA ALA A 27 7.53 -2.88 4.63
C ALA A 27 6.60 -2.61 3.43
N ASP A 28 5.46 -3.30 3.36
CA ASP A 28 4.47 -3.21 2.29
C ASP A 28 3.42 -2.12 2.56
N MET A 29 3.40 -1.58 3.78
CA MET A 29 2.54 -0.47 4.20
C MET A 29 3.34 0.77 4.65
N PRO A 30 4.19 1.35 3.77
CA PRO A 30 4.88 2.59 4.08
C PRO A 30 3.88 3.74 4.28
N TYR A 31 4.21 4.63 5.22
CA TYR A 31 3.43 5.85 5.42
C TYR A 31 3.85 6.91 4.41
N TYR A 32 2.87 7.53 3.75
CA TYR A 32 3.05 8.73 2.94
C TYR A 32 2.07 9.80 3.41
N GLU A 33 2.51 11.06 3.34
CA GLU A 33 1.64 12.21 3.54
C GLU A 33 0.80 12.41 2.28
N ALA A 34 -0.26 11.60 2.16
CA ALA A 34 -1.17 11.58 1.02
C ALA A 34 -2.62 11.44 1.51
N GLU A 35 -3.56 11.60 0.57
CA GLU A 35 -4.97 11.35 0.85
C GLU A 35 -5.20 9.87 1.18
N GLU A 36 -6.24 9.61 1.98
CA GLU A 36 -6.58 8.25 2.37
C GLU A 36 -6.86 7.33 1.18
N GLU A 37 -7.49 7.86 0.14
CA GLU A 37 -7.79 7.11 -1.07
C GLU A 37 -6.52 6.60 -1.76
N ASP A 38 -5.50 7.45 -1.91
CA ASP A 38 -4.22 7.07 -2.49
C ASP A 38 -3.50 6.00 -1.66
N MET A 39 -3.52 6.17 -0.34
CA MET A 39 -2.90 5.21 0.60
C MET A 39 -3.58 3.85 0.50
N LEU A 40 -4.91 3.81 0.51
CA LEU A 40 -5.68 2.56 0.38
C LEU A 40 -5.52 1.91 -0.99
N SER A 41 -5.47 2.71 -2.06
CA SER A 41 -5.24 2.23 -3.43
C SER A 41 -3.88 1.53 -3.56
N MET A 42 -2.83 2.06 -2.93
CA MET A 42 -1.51 1.41 -2.88
C MET A 42 -1.55 0.07 -2.16
N ILE A 43 -2.27 -0.03 -1.04
CA ILE A 43 -2.40 -1.29 -0.31
C ILE A 43 -3.20 -2.32 -1.10
N ASP A 44 -4.28 -1.90 -1.76
CA ASP A 44 -5.08 -2.79 -2.60
C ASP A 44 -4.23 -3.37 -3.74
N TYR A 45 -3.45 -2.52 -4.42
CA TYR A 45 -2.50 -2.95 -5.44
C TYR A 45 -1.49 -3.97 -4.91
N THR A 46 -0.95 -3.72 -3.71
CA THR A 46 0.01 -4.61 -3.06
C THR A 46 -0.63 -5.95 -2.69
N LEU A 47 -1.86 -5.96 -2.18
CA LEU A 47 -2.64 -7.16 -1.92
C LEU A 47 -2.96 -7.95 -3.20
N GLN A 48 -3.28 -7.27 -4.30
CA GLN A 48 -3.47 -7.92 -5.59
C GLN A 48 -2.18 -8.61 -6.05
N MET A 49 -1.03 -7.97 -5.89
CA MET A 49 0.29 -8.55 -6.20
C MET A 49 0.59 -9.82 -5.38
N TYR A 50 0.18 -9.86 -4.11
CA TYR A 50 0.31 -11.07 -3.30
C TYR A 50 -0.62 -12.19 -3.78
N LYS A 51 -1.88 -11.87 -4.08
CA LYS A 51 -2.88 -12.85 -4.56
C LYS A 51 -2.52 -13.42 -5.93
N GLU A 52 -1.96 -12.61 -6.83
CA GLU A 52 -1.56 -13.04 -8.17
C GLU A 52 -0.22 -13.80 -8.17
N GLY A 53 0.45 -13.93 -7.02
CA GLY A 53 1.59 -14.82 -6.84
C GLY A 53 2.80 -14.41 -7.68
N THR A 54 3.51 -13.38 -7.23
CA THR A 54 4.97 -13.22 -7.52
C THR A 54 5.34 -13.35 -9.01
N ASN A 55 4.75 -12.55 -9.91
CA ASN A 55 5.22 -12.46 -11.31
C ASN A 55 5.33 -11.05 -11.89
N HIS A 56 5.20 -9.99 -11.07
CA HIS A 56 5.40 -8.61 -11.54
C HIS A 56 6.47 -7.84 -10.76
N VAL A 57 7.49 -8.54 -10.25
CA VAL A 57 8.79 -7.90 -10.01
C VAL A 57 9.38 -7.58 -11.38
N ASN A 58 8.94 -6.51 -12.05
CA ASN A 58 9.62 -5.82 -13.17
C ASN A 58 8.77 -4.77 -13.94
N HIS A 59 7.56 -4.37 -13.49
CA HIS A 59 6.79 -3.33 -14.20
C HIS A 59 6.71 -1.99 -13.46
N ALA A 60 7.78 -1.61 -12.75
CA ALA A 60 7.94 -0.23 -12.25
C ALA A 60 9.30 0.38 -12.62
N MET A 61 10.02 -0.22 -13.58
CA MET A 61 11.27 0.35 -14.11
C MET A 61 11.28 0.50 -15.64
N SER A 62 10.11 0.60 -16.27
CA SER A 62 10.02 0.76 -17.73
C SER A 62 9.04 1.84 -18.18
N THR A 63 8.94 2.95 -17.44
CA THR A 63 8.30 4.19 -17.94
C THR A 63 9.19 5.43 -17.88
N TYR A 64 10.47 5.28 -17.49
CA TYR A 64 11.47 6.34 -17.62
C TYR A 64 12.81 5.79 -18.14
N CYS A 65 12.81 5.34 -19.40
CA CYS A 65 14.01 5.43 -20.24
C CYS A 65 13.58 6.12 -21.53
N CYS A 66 14.30 7.20 -21.84
CA CYS A 66 14.10 8.11 -22.95
C CYS A 66 14.08 7.43 -24.32
#